data_AF-A0A7S3MHX2-F1
#
_entry.id   AF-A0A7S3MHX2-F1
#
_cell.length_a   1.000
_cell.length_b   1.000
_cell.length_c   1.000
_cell.angle_alpha   90.00
_cell.angle_beta   90.00
_cell.angle_gamma   90.00
#
_symmetry.space_group_name_H-M   'P 1'
#
loop_
_entity.id
_entity.type
_entity.pdbx_description
1 polymer ?
#
loop_
_entity_poly.entity_id
_entity_poly.type
_entity_poly.pdbx_seq_one_letter_code
_entity_poly.pdbx_strand_id
1 'polypeptide(L)'
;MKLLETRNGRCGEWANCFTGMCRALGHEARYVLDWTDHVWTEVFLESLGNRWVHLDPCENAFDAPKMYERGWGKKLTYIIAFSSREVADVTPRYIVNHMGNKWRRTEVPEPWLKHTLTQVRKRLVFGQTEETIARLTSRLEVEQ
;
A
#
# COMPACT_ATOMS: atom_id res chain seq x y z
N MET A 1 2.09 -4.77 21.82
CA MET A 1 1.85 -5.49 20.54
C MET A 1 2.37 -6.92 20.71
N LYS A 2 1.51 -7.95 20.60
CA LYS A 2 1.86 -9.35 20.89
C LYS A 2 3.01 -9.89 20.02
N LEU A 3 3.14 -9.41 18.79
CA LEU A 3 4.14 -9.85 17.83
C LEU A 3 5.60 -9.51 18.23
N LEU A 4 5.81 -8.49 19.09
CA LEU A 4 7.14 -8.17 19.64
C LEU A 4 7.63 -9.21 20.64
N GLU A 5 6.71 -9.94 21.25
CA GLU A 5 7.00 -11.05 22.16
C GLU A 5 7.20 -12.36 21.38
N THR A 6 6.28 -12.68 20.47
CA THR A 6 6.29 -13.98 19.77
C THR A 6 7.37 -14.08 18.71
N ARG A 7 7.70 -12.97 18.03
CA ARG A 7 8.79 -12.85 17.03
C ARG A 7 8.74 -13.94 15.95
N ASN A 8 7.56 -14.43 15.62
CA ASN A 8 7.34 -15.44 14.60
C ASN A 8 5.96 -15.26 13.95
N GLY A 9 5.79 -15.86 12.77
CA GLY A 9 4.57 -15.82 11.99
C GLY A 9 4.85 -15.93 10.49
N ARG A 10 3.84 -15.62 9.68
CA ARG A 10 3.86 -15.58 8.21
C ARG A 10 3.81 -14.12 7.73
N CYS A 11 3.64 -13.90 6.43
CA CYS A 11 3.63 -12.57 5.83
C CYS A 11 2.72 -11.57 6.58
N GLY A 12 1.57 -12.02 7.09
CA GLY A 12 0.66 -11.25 7.94
C GLY A 12 1.32 -10.65 9.18
N GLU A 13 1.91 -11.49 10.03
CA GLU A 13 2.59 -11.07 11.25
C GLU A 13 3.82 -10.22 10.96
N TRP A 14 4.59 -10.59 9.94
CA TRP A 14 5.78 -9.83 9.53
C TRP A 14 5.41 -8.43 9.05
N ALA A 15 4.46 -8.30 8.12
CA ALA A 15 4.01 -7.00 7.61
C ALA A 15 3.36 -6.14 8.70
N ASN A 16 2.55 -6.72 9.59
CA ASN A 16 1.92 -6.00 10.68
C ASN A 16 2.97 -5.44 11.68
N CYS A 17 3.87 -6.30 12.15
CA CYS A 17 4.93 -5.91 13.09
C CYS A 17 5.86 -4.85 12.46
N PHE A 18 6.30 -5.08 11.22
CA PHE A 18 7.21 -4.18 10.52
C PHE A 18 6.59 -2.81 10.24
N THR A 19 5.35 -2.76 9.76
CA THR A 19 4.63 -1.49 9.55
C THR A 19 4.52 -0.71 10.87
N GLY A 20 4.21 -1.40 11.98
CA GLY A 20 4.20 -0.81 13.32
C GLY A 20 5.54 -0.21 13.73
N MET A 21 6.65 -0.91 13.45
CA MET A 21 8.00 -0.41 13.72
C MET A 21 8.35 0.83 12.88
N CYS A 22 8.04 0.83 11.57
CA CYS A 22 8.24 2.00 10.72
C CYS A 22 7.51 3.23 11.26
N ARG A 23 6.25 3.06 11.70
CA ARG A 23 5.46 4.14 12.31
C ARG A 23 6.07 4.61 13.63
N ALA A 24 6.55 3.69 14.48
CA ALA A 24 7.19 4.01 15.75
C ALA A 24 8.49 4.81 15.56
N LEU A 25 9.21 4.58 14.47
CA LEU A 25 10.41 5.32 14.07
C LEU A 25 10.11 6.68 13.41
N GLY A 26 8.82 7.06 13.29
CA GLY A 26 8.41 8.35 12.75
C GLY A 26 8.20 8.36 11.23
N HIS A 27 8.33 7.22 10.54
CA HIS A 27 8.06 7.17 9.11
C HIS A 27 6.56 7.21 8.80
N GLU A 28 6.19 7.84 7.68
CA GLU A 28 4.89 7.63 7.05
C GLU A 28 4.90 6.25 6.39
N ALA A 29 4.07 5.34 6.89
CA ALA A 29 4.01 3.96 6.43
C ALA A 29 2.58 3.54 6.13
N ARG A 30 2.41 2.73 5.08
CA ARG A 30 1.16 2.10 4.68
C ARG A 30 1.29 0.58 4.81
N TYR A 31 0.24 -0.06 5.32
CA TYR A 31 0.04 -1.49 5.20
C TYR A 31 -0.59 -1.77 3.83
N VAL A 32 0.01 -2.66 3.05
CA VAL A 32 -0.45 -2.96 1.69
C VAL A 32 -1.04 -4.37 1.66
N LEU A 33 -2.26 -4.48 1.15
CA LEU A 33 -2.98 -5.72 0.99
C LEU A 33 -3.14 -6.04 -0.49
N ASP A 34 -2.58 -7.18 -0.90
CA ASP A 34 -2.85 -7.84 -2.17
C ASP A 34 -3.96 -8.86 -1.99
N TRP A 35 -5.03 -8.71 -2.78
CA TRP A 35 -6.20 -9.60 -2.77
C TRP A 35 -5.87 -11.05 -3.12
N THR A 36 -4.68 -11.32 -3.66
CA THR A 36 -4.18 -12.67 -3.96
C THR A 36 -3.35 -13.23 -2.81
N ASP A 37 -3.76 -12.97 -1.57
CA ASP A 37 -3.22 -13.53 -0.32
C ASP A 37 -1.75 -13.17 -0.04
N HIS A 38 -1.42 -11.88 -0.13
CA HIS A 38 -0.12 -11.38 0.35
C HIS A 38 -0.22 -9.97 0.93
N VAL A 39 0.71 -9.62 1.81
CA VAL A 39 0.72 -8.31 2.49
C VAL A 39 2.15 -7.85 2.72
N TRP A 40 2.36 -6.54 2.68
CA TRP A 40 3.68 -5.92 2.88
C TRP A 40 3.53 -4.46 3.33
N THR A 41 4.63 -3.71 3.34
CA THR A 41 4.69 -2.32 3.79
C THR A 41 5.12 -1.39 2.67
N GLU A 42 4.55 -0.19 2.61
CA GLU A 42 5.14 0.93 1.87
C GLU A 42 5.58 2.01 2.86
N VAL A 43 6.72 2.65 2.60
CA VAL A 43 7.20 3.78 3.39
C VAL A 43 7.45 4.97 2.47
N PHE A 44 7.01 6.16 2.88
CA PHE A 44 7.30 7.39 2.15
C PHE A 44 8.71 7.86 2.50
N LEU A 45 9.59 7.95 1.51
CA LEU A 45 10.97 8.37 1.68
C LEU A 45 11.22 9.66 0.90
N GLU A 46 11.41 10.76 1.63
CA GLU A 46 11.77 12.07 1.08
C GLU A 46 13.15 12.03 0.40
N SER A 47 14.09 11.29 1.01
CA SER A 47 15.45 11.08 0.49
C SER A 47 15.50 10.34 -0.84
N LEU A 48 14.43 9.64 -1.24
CA LEU A 48 14.34 8.92 -2.52
C LEU A 48 13.39 9.60 -3.52
N GLY A 49 13.32 10.94 -3.44
CA GLY A 49 12.55 11.76 -4.38
C GLY A 49 11.09 11.91 -4.00
N ASN A 50 10.78 11.96 -2.70
CA ASN A 50 9.43 12.18 -2.17
C ASN A 50 8.40 11.19 -2.71
N ARG A 51 8.69 9.88 -2.59
CA ARG A 51 7.81 8.82 -3.07
C ARG A 51 7.63 7.70 -2.07
N TRP A 52 6.59 6.91 -2.30
CA TRP A 52 6.38 5.64 -1.63
C TRP A 52 7.34 4.58 -2.17
N VAL A 53 7.92 3.83 -1.24
CA VAL A 53 8.90 2.79 -1.48
C VAL A 53 8.35 1.49 -0.94
N HIS A 54 8.36 0.46 -1.80
CA HIS A 54 7.92 -0.87 -1.46
C HIS A 54 8.93 -1.55 -0.52
N LEU A 55 8.45 -2.15 0.58
CA LEU A 55 9.23 -2.94 1.53
C LEU A 55 8.50 -4.24 1.85
N ASP A 56 9.14 -5.38 1.60
CA ASP A 56 8.62 -6.69 2.01
C ASP A 56 9.51 -7.31 3.09
N PRO A 57 9.09 -7.28 4.37
CA PRO A 57 9.88 -7.84 5.47
C PRO A 57 9.91 -9.37 5.45
N CYS A 58 8.95 -10.04 4.80
CA CYS A 58 8.95 -11.50 4.66
C CYS A 58 10.05 -11.95 3.69
N GLU A 59 10.31 -11.13 2.67
CA GLU A 59 11.24 -11.45 1.57
C GLU A 59 12.56 -10.68 1.64
N ASN A 60 12.75 -9.85 2.69
CA ASN A 60 13.88 -8.92 2.80
C ASN A 60 14.07 -8.07 1.53
N ALA A 61 12.96 -7.58 0.95
CA ALA A 61 12.96 -6.85 -0.31
C ALA A 61 12.80 -5.35 -0.08
N PHE A 62 13.58 -4.57 -0.84
CA PHE A 62 13.56 -3.11 -0.85
C PHE A 62 13.37 -2.61 -2.28
N ASP A 63 12.34 -1.79 -2.50
CA ASP A 63 12.02 -1.13 -3.76
C ASP A 63 11.93 -2.05 -4.99
N ALA A 64 11.44 -3.27 -4.78
CA ALA A 64 11.26 -4.29 -5.81
C ALA A 64 9.77 -4.61 -6.14
N PRO A 65 8.90 -3.63 -6.42
CA PRO A 65 7.45 -3.84 -6.48
C PRO A 65 6.99 -4.81 -7.58
N LYS A 66 7.79 -5.04 -8.62
CA LYS A 66 7.43 -5.99 -9.70
C LYS A 66 7.78 -7.44 -9.36
N MET A 67 8.36 -7.73 -8.19
CA MET A 67 8.79 -9.09 -7.81
C MET A 67 7.62 -10.08 -7.76
N TYR A 68 6.42 -9.62 -7.42
CA TYR A 68 5.24 -10.49 -7.29
C TYR A 68 4.73 -10.98 -8.64
N GLU A 69 4.48 -10.09 -9.60
CA GLU A 69 3.99 -10.52 -10.92
C GLU A 69 5.12 -11.04 -11.81
N ARG A 70 6.29 -10.38 -11.83
CA ARG A 70 7.42 -10.80 -12.68
C ARG A 70 8.20 -11.97 -12.09
N GLY A 71 8.48 -11.93 -10.79
CA GLY A 71 9.28 -12.95 -10.12
C GLY A 71 8.45 -14.19 -9.79
N TRP A 72 7.38 -14.03 -9.00
CA TRP A 72 6.55 -15.17 -8.56
C TRP A 72 5.49 -15.59 -9.58
N GLY A 73 5.28 -14.80 -10.64
CA GLY A 73 4.28 -15.09 -11.67
C GLY A 73 2.84 -14.86 -11.21
N LYS A 74 2.61 -14.16 -10.08
CA LYS A 74 1.27 -13.92 -9.52
C LYS A 74 0.36 -13.23 -10.54
N LYS A 75 -0.90 -13.67 -10.61
CA LYS A 75 -1.94 -13.02 -11.41
C LYS A 75 -2.69 -12.00 -10.57
N LEU A 76 -2.01 -10.91 -10.24
CA LEU A 76 -2.50 -9.86 -9.34
C LEU A 76 -3.84 -9.27 -9.83
N THR A 77 -4.69 -8.88 -8.87
CA THR A 77 -6.02 -8.28 -9.08
C THR A 77 -6.11 -6.87 -8.46
N TYR A 78 -6.31 -6.79 -7.15
CA TYR A 78 -6.42 -5.55 -6.39
C TYR A 78 -5.31 -5.49 -5.34
N ILE A 79 -4.62 -4.36 -5.28
CA ILE A 79 -3.61 -4.08 -4.25
C ILE A 79 -3.93 -2.72 -3.66
N ILE A 80 -4.38 -2.72 -2.41
CA ILE A 80 -4.85 -1.52 -1.71
C ILE A 80 -3.92 -1.22 -0.54
N ALA A 81 -3.44 0.01 -0.48
CA ALA A 81 -2.59 0.51 0.59
C ALA A 81 -3.40 1.32 1.60
N PHE A 82 -3.11 1.13 2.89
CA PHE A 82 -3.82 1.75 4.01
C PHE A 82 -2.82 2.41 4.97
N SER A 83 -3.08 3.66 5.34
CA SER A 83 -2.43 4.31 6.49
C SER A 83 -3.47 4.97 7.39
N SER A 84 -3.01 5.61 8.47
CA SER A 84 -3.88 6.41 9.33
C SER A 84 -4.53 7.61 8.63
N ARG A 85 -4.04 8.00 7.44
CA ARG A 85 -4.48 9.23 6.74
C ARG A 85 -4.83 9.01 5.27
N GLU A 86 -4.51 7.85 4.70
CA GLU A 86 -4.67 7.58 3.26
C GLU A 86 -5.19 6.17 3.02
N VAL A 87 -5.95 6.03 1.94
CA VAL A 87 -6.22 4.75 1.31
C VAL A 87 -6.11 4.92 -0.21
N ALA A 88 -5.36 4.04 -0.87
CA ALA A 88 -5.05 4.16 -2.28
C ALA A 88 -5.07 2.79 -2.98
N ASP A 89 -5.58 2.76 -4.21
CA ASP A 89 -5.34 1.64 -5.11
C ASP A 89 -3.93 1.80 -5.69
N VAL A 90 -3.01 0.97 -5.22
CA VAL A 90 -1.60 0.97 -5.64
C VAL A 90 -1.30 -0.14 -6.65
N THR A 91 -2.33 -0.83 -7.16
CA THR A 91 -2.19 -1.93 -8.13
C THR A 91 -1.24 -1.60 -9.30
N PRO A 92 -1.32 -0.41 -9.96
CA PRO A 92 -0.43 -0.07 -11.08
C PRO A 92 1.07 -0.16 -10.74
N ARG A 93 1.45 0.09 -9.48
CA ARG A 93 2.85 0.01 -9.03
C ARG A 93 3.38 -1.42 -9.07
N TYR A 94 2.55 -2.43 -8.86
CA TYR A 94 2.99 -3.82 -8.69
C TYR A 94 2.77 -4.69 -9.93
N ILE A 95 1.90 -4.28 -10.85
CA ILE A 95 1.63 -5.02 -12.09
C ILE A 95 2.56 -4.61 -13.25
N VAL A 96 2.94 -5.58 -14.06
CA VAL A 96 3.57 -5.46 -15.38
C VAL A 96 2.52 -5.64 -16.49
N ASN A 97 1.58 -6.59 -16.34
CA ASN A 97 0.54 -6.87 -17.33
C ASN A 97 -0.77 -6.14 -17.00
N HIS A 98 -0.81 -4.84 -17.32
CA HIS A 98 -1.98 -3.98 -17.10
C HIS A 98 -3.26 -4.50 -17.76
N MET A 99 -3.17 -4.96 -19.01
CA MET A 99 -4.33 -5.50 -19.73
C MET A 99 -4.85 -6.77 -19.07
N GLY A 100 -3.97 -7.70 -18.72
CA GLY A 100 -4.35 -8.92 -18.01
C GLY A 100 -4.94 -8.64 -16.63
N ASN A 101 -4.38 -7.70 -15.88
CA ASN A 101 -4.93 -7.26 -14.60
C ASN A 101 -6.33 -6.67 -14.76
N LYS A 102 -6.56 -5.80 -15.74
CA LYS A 102 -7.88 -5.23 -16.05
C LYS A 102 -8.96 -6.29 -16.24
N TRP A 103 -8.64 -7.40 -16.90
CA TRP A 103 -9.59 -8.51 -17.11
C TRP A 103 -9.85 -9.35 -15.85
N ARG A 104 -8.92 -9.38 -14.89
CA ARG A 104 -9.07 -10.13 -13.63
C ARG A 104 -9.76 -9.35 -12.53
N ARG A 105 -9.97 -8.04 -12.72
CA ARG A 105 -10.59 -7.14 -11.74
C ARG A 105 -12.11 -7.15 -11.88
N THR A 106 -12.72 -8.25 -11.46
CA THR A 106 -14.17 -8.51 -11.64
C THR A 106 -14.98 -8.46 -10.35
N GLU A 107 -14.34 -8.32 -9.18
CA GLU A 107 -15.01 -8.30 -7.87
C GLU A 107 -15.91 -7.06 -7.69
N VAL A 108 -15.47 -5.91 -8.22
CA VAL A 108 -16.20 -4.64 -8.13
C VAL A 108 -16.03 -3.80 -9.40
N PRO A 109 -17.00 -2.95 -9.76
CA PRO A 109 -16.83 -1.98 -10.84
C PRO A 109 -15.75 -0.93 -10.51
N GLU A 110 -14.85 -0.64 -11.45
CA GLU A 110 -13.81 0.38 -11.27
C GLU A 110 -14.34 1.77 -10.86
N PRO A 111 -15.46 2.28 -11.41
CA PRO A 111 -16.03 3.54 -10.96
C PRO A 111 -16.48 3.50 -9.49
N TRP A 112 -17.02 2.36 -9.05
CA TRP A 112 -17.42 2.16 -7.67
C TRP A 112 -16.21 2.13 -6.74
N LEU A 113 -15.14 1.44 -7.11
CA LEU A 113 -13.90 1.38 -6.32
C LEU A 113 -13.29 2.78 -6.17
N LYS A 114 -13.13 3.52 -7.27
CA LYS A 114 -12.62 4.90 -7.26
C LYS A 114 -13.46 5.82 -6.38
N HIS A 115 -14.79 5.73 -6.49
CA HIS A 115 -15.71 6.50 -5.66
C HIS A 115 -15.55 6.16 -4.17
N THR A 116 -15.57 4.87 -3.84
CA THR A 116 -15.45 4.37 -2.47
C THR A 116 -14.14 4.81 -1.82
N LEU A 117 -13.00 4.62 -2.50
CA LEU A 117 -11.69 5.06 -2.01
C LEU A 117 -11.66 6.58 -1.78
N THR A 118 -12.32 7.35 -2.63
CA THR A 118 -12.43 8.82 -2.48
C THR A 118 -13.24 9.18 -1.24
N GLN A 119 -14.37 8.51 -0.99
CA GLN A 119 -15.17 8.75 0.21
C GLN A 119 -14.43 8.36 1.50
N VAL A 120 -13.72 7.22 1.48
CA VAL A 120 -12.92 6.79 2.64
C VAL A 120 -11.79 7.80 2.91
N ARG A 121 -11.06 8.24 1.89
CA ARG A 121 -10.03 9.29 2.03
C ARG A 121 -10.59 10.57 2.65
N LYS A 122 -11.74 11.05 2.17
CA LYS A 122 -12.41 12.24 2.75
C LYS A 122 -12.70 12.09 4.25
N ARG A 123 -13.11 10.89 4.69
CA ARG A 123 -13.34 10.59 6.11
C ARG A 123 -12.04 10.55 6.91
N LEU A 124 -10.97 9.97 6.35
CA LEU A 124 -9.67 9.86 7.03
C LEU A 124 -9.01 11.23 7.31
N VAL A 125 -9.25 12.22 6.45
CA VAL A 125 -8.69 13.57 6.60
C VAL A 125 -9.68 14.58 7.21
N PHE A 126 -10.85 14.11 7.69
CA PHE A 126 -11.83 14.99 8.31
C PHE A 126 -11.25 15.69 9.55
N GLY A 127 -11.40 17.01 9.62
CA GLY A 127 -10.84 17.83 10.71
C GLY A 127 -9.33 18.05 10.66
N GLN A 128 -8.64 17.63 9.59
CA GLN A 128 -7.24 17.99 9.36
C GLN A 128 -7.13 19.41 8.78
N THR A 129 -5.91 19.99 8.87
CA THR A 129 -5.63 21.31 8.29
C THR A 129 -5.69 21.28 6.76
N GLU A 130 -6.02 22.41 6.14
CA GLU A 130 -6.01 22.57 4.68
C GLU A 130 -4.64 22.23 4.08
N GLU A 131 -3.56 22.63 4.75
CA GLU A 131 -2.18 22.29 4.36
C GLU A 131 -1.95 20.77 4.34
N THR A 132 -2.43 20.05 5.36
CA THR A 132 -2.30 18.59 5.41
C THR A 132 -3.10 17.95 4.28
N ILE A 133 -4.32 18.43 4.02
CA ILE A 133 -5.18 17.92 2.95
C ILE A 133 -4.52 18.17 1.58
N ALA A 134 -3.97 19.37 1.35
CA ALA A 134 -3.29 19.73 0.12
C ALA A 134 -2.05 18.84 -0.12
N ARG A 135 -1.22 18.64 0.91
CA ARG A 135 -0.04 17.76 0.85
C ARG A 135 -0.40 16.31 0.53
N LEU A 136 -1.44 15.76 1.15
CA LEU A 136 -1.87 14.38 0.90
C LEU A 136 -2.52 14.22 -0.48
N THR A 137 -3.24 15.25 -0.95
CA THR A 137 -3.85 15.26 -2.28
C THR A 137 -2.80 15.28 -3.38
N SER A 138 -1.79 16.15 -3.27
CA SER A 138 -0.72 16.22 -4.27
C SER A 138 0.09 14.92 -4.38
N ARG A 139 0.30 14.21 -3.26
CA ARG A 139 0.95 12.89 -3.29
C ARG A 139 0.16 11.84 -4.04
N LEU A 140 -1.17 11.82 -3.88
CA LEU A 140 -2.04 10.89 -4.59
C LEU A 140 -2.04 11.12 -6.11
N GLU A 141 -1.91 12.37 -6.54
CA GLU A 141 -1.82 12.74 -7.97
C GLU A 141 -0.52 12.23 -8.61
N VAL A 142 0.58 12.21 -7.85
CA VAL A 142 1.87 11.65 -8.32
C VAL A 142 1.84 10.12 -8.41
N GLU A 143 0.95 9.45 -7.66
CA GLU A 143 0.82 7.99 -7.68
C GLU A 143 -0.09 7.43 -8.79
N GLN A 144 -0.95 8.27 -9.39
CA GLN A 144 -1.93 7.89 -10.43
C GLN A 144 -1.41 8.05 -11.85
#